data_AF-A0A849PJX1-F1
#
_entry.id   AF-A0A849PJX1-F1
#
_cell.length_a   1.000
_cell.length_b   1.000
_cell.length_c   1.000
_cell.angle_alpha   90.00
_cell.angle_beta   90.00
_cell.angle_gamma   90.00
#
_symmetry.space_group_name_H-M   'P 1'
#
loop_
_entity.id
_entity.type
_entity.pdbx_description
1 polymer ?
#
loop_
_entity_poly.entity_id
_entity_poly.type
_entity_poly.pdbx_seq_one_letter_code
_entity_poly.pdbx_strand_id
1 'polypeptide(L)'
;MYDVIVVGGGISGLLSALALGKHGKKVLVLERSDYLGGNCNSYRVDDFWVDTGPHAITHLQKGPLRVLMDKYFDYTPVFVDYGSYYVRTANGIRLVPSNLREFATFDVLPRMDRLMLSQAVTKALTLVTFGTDMSKESVYSCLPHHLSDDTYSFVDTISYFLSGKSMRETSVYRILYGSSFVRNSAIYDGGNQTITDQLVGQITSITGLGRLVTNKTAYAQAYPSGGLKTLLGSVLHSLPDNVEVRTDTQVRSILTDDGKASGVSTDGESYDAEIVVHSGFAKDFPGMIADLPADYRALIGRIDQAKSLCIWLGLSQQMKEFDYTGSEVWFKEKAYWAMPISNYSQGIAPKGKQLVGFMFVVEDSVKSE
;
A
#
# COMPACT_ATOMS: atom_id res chain seq x y z
N MET A 1 -6.95 1.99 34.31
CA MET A 1 -5.98 2.75 33.50
C MET A 1 -5.16 1.79 32.64
N TYR A 2 -4.99 2.16 31.37
CA TYR A 2 -4.09 1.51 30.41
C TYR A 2 -2.85 2.37 30.21
N ASP A 3 -1.73 1.76 29.82
CA ASP A 3 -0.54 2.54 29.43
C ASP A 3 -0.75 3.20 28.07
N VAL A 4 -1.41 2.49 27.14
CA VAL A 4 -1.70 2.97 25.79
C VAL A 4 -3.08 2.50 25.34
N ILE A 5 -3.83 3.38 24.69
CA ILE A 5 -5.05 3.02 23.95
C ILE A 5 -4.78 3.15 22.46
N VAL A 6 -5.10 2.11 21.69
CA VAL A 6 -5.04 2.10 20.23
C VAL A 6 -6.46 2.21 19.68
N VAL A 7 -6.70 3.24 18.87
CA VAL A 7 -7.98 3.46 18.19
C VAL A 7 -7.89 2.88 16.77
N GLY A 8 -8.65 1.84 16.52
CA GLY A 8 -8.71 1.07 15.27
C GLY A 8 -7.97 -0.27 15.36
N GLY A 9 -8.68 -1.34 15.04
CA GLY A 9 -8.21 -2.73 14.98
C GLY A 9 -7.72 -3.14 13.58
N GLY A 10 -7.30 -2.18 12.76
CA GLY A 10 -6.61 -2.46 11.50
C GLY A 10 -5.19 -2.97 11.72
N ILE A 11 -4.54 -3.48 10.66
CA ILE A 11 -3.19 -4.07 10.76
C ILE A 11 -2.16 -3.13 11.40
N SER A 12 -2.21 -1.82 11.11
CA SER A 12 -1.31 -0.84 11.72
C SER A 12 -1.51 -0.73 13.24
N GLY A 13 -2.77 -0.62 13.68
CA GLY A 13 -3.10 -0.57 15.11
C GLY A 13 -2.72 -1.86 15.84
N LEU A 14 -3.00 -3.02 15.25
CA LEU A 14 -2.64 -4.32 15.82
C LEU A 14 -1.11 -4.52 15.91
N LEU A 15 -0.35 -4.11 14.89
CA LEU A 15 1.12 -4.16 14.94
C LEU A 15 1.70 -3.21 15.99
N SER A 16 1.12 -2.01 16.15
CA SER A 16 1.48 -1.10 17.25
C SER A 16 1.20 -1.73 18.62
N ALA A 17 0.02 -2.31 18.80
CA ALA A 17 -0.37 -2.98 20.03
C ALA A 17 0.54 -4.18 20.35
N LEU A 18 0.87 -4.98 19.33
CA LEU A 18 1.80 -6.11 19.44
C LEU A 18 3.17 -5.65 19.94
N ALA A 19 3.76 -4.64 19.31
CA ALA A 19 5.06 -4.13 19.71
C ALA A 19 5.03 -3.57 21.14
N LEU A 20 4.05 -2.71 21.46
CA LEU A 20 3.91 -2.12 22.80
C LEU A 20 3.68 -3.19 23.88
N GLY A 21 2.83 -4.19 23.59
CA GLY A 21 2.55 -5.31 24.47
C GLY A 21 3.79 -6.16 24.74
N LYS A 22 4.58 -6.49 23.71
CA LYS A 22 5.86 -7.24 23.86
C LYS A 22 6.90 -6.45 24.66
N HIS A 23 6.78 -5.12 24.73
CA HIS A 23 7.55 -4.25 25.63
C HIS A 23 6.89 -4.02 27.01
N GLY A 24 5.93 -4.87 27.39
CA GLY A 24 5.33 -4.91 28.72
C GLY A 24 4.26 -3.85 29.00
N LYS A 25 3.81 -3.10 27.99
CA LYS A 25 2.76 -2.09 28.16
C LYS A 25 1.38 -2.72 28.24
N LYS A 26 0.52 -2.26 29.15
CA LYS A 26 -0.89 -2.62 29.18
C LYS A 26 -1.63 -1.85 28.10
N VAL A 27 -2.05 -2.54 27.03
CA VAL A 27 -2.64 -1.91 25.84
C VAL A 27 -4.10 -2.28 25.71
N LEU A 28 -4.95 -1.30 25.37
CA LEU A 28 -6.33 -1.54 24.92
C LEU A 28 -6.45 -1.17 23.45
N VAL A 29 -6.95 -2.08 22.62
CA VAL A 29 -7.31 -1.82 21.22
C VAL A 29 -8.83 -1.75 21.10
N LEU A 30 -9.33 -0.64 20.55
CA LEU A 30 -10.76 -0.42 20.33
C LEU A 30 -11.06 -0.38 18.83
N GLU A 31 -11.87 -1.30 18.35
CA GLU A 31 -12.34 -1.38 16.96
C GLU A 31 -13.85 -1.18 16.91
N ARG A 32 -14.31 -0.33 15.98
CA ARG A 32 -15.74 -0.02 15.82
C ARG A 32 -16.54 -1.16 15.18
N SER A 33 -15.89 -1.98 14.37
CA SER A 33 -16.49 -3.09 13.64
C SER A 33 -16.51 -4.35 14.51
N ASP A 34 -17.31 -5.34 14.13
CA ASP A 34 -17.36 -6.68 14.75
C ASP A 34 -16.19 -7.59 14.31
N TYR A 35 -15.31 -7.09 13.45
CA TYR A 35 -14.13 -7.80 12.95
C TYR A 35 -12.86 -6.92 12.96
N LEU A 36 -11.70 -7.60 12.96
CA LEU A 36 -10.37 -6.99 12.97
C LEU A 36 -9.70 -7.05 11.60
N GLY A 37 -8.60 -6.31 11.44
CA GLY A 37 -7.70 -6.34 10.29
C GLY A 37 -7.94 -5.24 9.25
N GLY A 38 -9.15 -4.68 9.19
CA GLY A 38 -9.51 -3.63 8.23
C GLY A 38 -9.23 -4.08 6.78
N ASN A 39 -8.41 -3.33 6.05
CA ASN A 39 -8.00 -3.66 4.69
C ASN A 39 -7.06 -4.88 4.61
N CYS A 40 -6.47 -5.32 5.72
CA CYS A 40 -5.63 -6.53 5.77
C CYS A 40 -6.44 -7.70 6.34
N ASN A 41 -7.49 -8.12 5.63
CA ASN A 41 -8.35 -9.21 6.06
C ASN A 41 -8.80 -10.06 4.86
N SER A 42 -9.29 -11.25 5.16
CA SER A 42 -10.02 -12.08 4.22
C SER A 42 -11.31 -12.58 4.85
N TYR A 43 -12.37 -12.62 4.07
CA TYR A 43 -13.68 -13.14 4.50
C TYR A 43 -14.15 -14.22 3.53
N ARG A 44 -15.09 -15.04 4.01
CA ARG A 44 -15.60 -16.16 3.24
C ARG A 44 -16.92 -15.77 2.57
N VAL A 45 -16.99 -15.97 1.26
CA VAL A 45 -18.22 -15.87 0.47
C VAL A 45 -18.41 -17.21 -0.20
N ASP A 46 -19.50 -17.89 0.11
CA ASP A 46 -19.70 -19.32 -0.18
C ASP A 46 -18.50 -20.15 0.33
N ASP A 47 -17.68 -20.66 -0.59
CA ASP A 47 -16.46 -21.43 -0.30
C ASP A 47 -15.18 -20.75 -0.81
N PHE A 48 -15.27 -19.46 -1.14
CA PHE A 48 -14.13 -18.64 -1.58
C PHE A 48 -13.63 -17.75 -0.43
N TRP A 49 -12.31 -17.61 -0.33
CA TRP A 49 -11.67 -16.60 0.51
C TRP A 49 -11.39 -15.35 -0.32
N VAL A 50 -12.01 -14.25 0.09
CA VAL A 50 -11.96 -12.96 -0.59
C VAL A 50 -11.15 -11.98 0.25
N ASP A 51 -10.11 -11.38 -0.34
CA ASP A 51 -9.29 -10.37 0.33
C ASP A 51 -9.94 -8.97 0.29
N THR A 52 -9.73 -8.19 1.35
CA THR A 52 -10.31 -6.84 1.50
C THR A 52 -9.41 -5.69 1.02
N GLY A 53 -8.15 -5.96 0.66
CA GLY A 53 -7.21 -4.89 0.33
C GLY A 53 -5.97 -5.35 -0.45
N PRO A 54 -4.76 -5.29 0.15
CA PRO A 54 -3.52 -5.51 -0.59
C PRO A 54 -3.39 -6.96 -1.05
N HIS A 55 -2.98 -7.17 -2.28
CA HIS A 55 -2.69 -8.51 -2.84
C HIS A 55 -1.18 -8.71 -3.09
N ALA A 56 -0.36 -7.68 -2.85
CA ALA A 56 1.09 -7.74 -2.91
C ALA A 56 1.67 -7.14 -1.63
N ILE A 57 2.46 -7.92 -0.89
CA ILE A 57 3.21 -7.42 0.28
C ILE A 57 4.67 -7.30 -0.12
N THR A 58 5.20 -6.08 -0.01
CA THR A 58 6.54 -5.73 -0.51
C THR A 58 7.54 -5.61 0.63
N HIS A 59 8.84 -5.67 0.31
CA HIS A 59 9.95 -5.51 1.25
C HIS A 59 10.01 -6.58 2.35
N LEU A 60 9.58 -7.82 2.06
CA LEU A 60 9.54 -8.91 3.05
C LEU A 60 10.91 -9.52 3.39
N GLN A 61 11.97 -9.18 2.64
CA GLN A 61 13.33 -9.63 2.96
C GLN A 61 14.06 -8.74 3.96
N LYS A 62 13.91 -7.41 3.89
CA LYS A 62 14.56 -6.48 4.83
C LYS A 62 13.87 -5.10 4.91
N GLY A 63 12.54 -5.10 4.97
CA GLY A 63 11.68 -3.94 5.21
C GLY A 63 11.07 -3.91 6.63
N PRO A 64 10.26 -2.88 6.95
CA PRO A 64 9.69 -2.69 8.28
C PRO A 64 8.87 -3.88 8.76
N LEU A 65 8.00 -4.44 7.92
CA LEU A 65 7.19 -5.59 8.30
C LEU A 65 8.07 -6.81 8.60
N ARG A 66 9.17 -7.01 7.85
CA ARG A 66 10.12 -8.09 8.17
C ARG A 66 10.72 -7.92 9.56
N VAL A 67 11.14 -6.71 9.91
CA VAL A 67 11.68 -6.40 11.24
C VAL A 67 10.63 -6.64 12.34
N LEU A 68 9.38 -6.23 12.11
CA LEU A 68 8.29 -6.48 13.07
C LEU A 68 8.02 -7.98 13.24
N MET A 69 8.03 -8.75 12.15
CA MET A 69 7.90 -10.20 12.20
C MET A 69 9.04 -10.83 13.01
N ASP A 70 10.29 -10.48 12.71
CA ASP A 70 11.46 -11.03 13.40
C ASP A 70 11.50 -10.71 14.89
N LYS A 71 11.01 -9.54 15.29
CA LYS A 71 11.08 -9.09 16.68
C LYS A 71 9.89 -9.52 17.53
N TYR A 72 8.69 -9.56 16.94
CA TYR A 72 7.46 -9.60 17.73
C TYR A 72 6.50 -10.71 17.37
N PHE A 73 6.66 -11.38 16.22
CA PHE A 73 5.75 -12.45 15.84
C PHE A 73 6.21 -13.76 16.46
N ASP A 74 5.29 -14.46 17.10
CA ASP A 74 5.52 -15.81 17.62
C ASP A 74 5.46 -16.85 16.49
N TYR A 75 4.72 -16.55 15.42
CA TYR A 75 4.68 -17.32 14.17
C TYR A 75 4.72 -16.40 12.96
N THR A 76 5.57 -16.72 11.98
CA THR A 76 5.66 -15.99 10.71
C THR A 76 4.82 -16.70 9.65
N PRO A 77 3.89 -16.02 8.95
CA PRO A 77 3.11 -16.65 7.90
C PRO A 77 4.00 -17.08 6.73
N VAL A 78 3.60 -18.15 6.06
CA VAL A 78 4.28 -18.59 4.84
C VAL A 78 3.91 -17.64 3.72
N PHE A 79 4.92 -17.12 3.03
CA PHE A 79 4.74 -16.27 1.87
C PHE A 79 5.11 -17.03 0.60
N VAL A 80 4.33 -16.84 -0.46
CA VAL A 80 4.62 -17.35 -1.80
C VAL A 80 5.01 -16.20 -2.72
N ASP A 81 5.88 -16.47 -3.70
CA ASP A 81 6.32 -15.48 -4.67
C ASP A 81 5.10 -14.83 -5.36
N TYR A 82 5.13 -13.51 -5.46
CA TYR A 82 4.02 -12.75 -6.04
C TYR A 82 3.88 -12.99 -7.57
N GLY A 83 4.89 -13.51 -8.26
CA GLY A 83 4.86 -13.66 -9.70
C GLY A 83 5.20 -12.34 -10.40
N SER A 84 4.41 -11.94 -11.40
CA SER A 84 4.78 -10.85 -12.30
C SER A 84 3.64 -9.89 -12.60
N TYR A 85 3.98 -8.62 -12.84
CA TYR A 85 3.06 -7.65 -13.40
C TYR A 85 2.98 -7.76 -14.93
N TYR A 86 1.76 -7.75 -15.46
CA TYR A 86 1.48 -7.83 -16.89
C TYR A 86 0.65 -6.64 -17.38
N VAL A 87 0.73 -6.36 -18.67
CA VAL A 87 -0.21 -5.51 -19.39
C VAL A 87 -1.03 -6.38 -20.32
N ARG A 88 -2.35 -6.24 -20.24
CA ARG A 88 -3.25 -6.93 -21.15
C ARG A 88 -3.34 -6.15 -22.47
N THR A 89 -3.24 -6.89 -23.56
CA THR A 89 -3.43 -6.42 -24.93
C THR A 89 -4.48 -7.28 -25.64
N ALA A 90 -4.90 -6.85 -26.83
CA ALA A 90 -5.78 -7.66 -27.70
C ALA A 90 -5.17 -9.04 -28.04
N ASN A 91 -3.85 -9.18 -28.00
CA ASN A 91 -3.12 -10.41 -28.33
C ASN A 91 -2.64 -11.17 -27.08
N GLY A 92 -3.27 -10.95 -25.93
CA GLY A 92 -2.92 -11.57 -24.65
C GLY A 92 -2.08 -10.67 -23.74
N ILE A 93 -1.38 -11.27 -22.78
CA ILE A 93 -0.56 -10.54 -21.80
C ILE A 93 0.85 -10.26 -22.31
N ARG A 94 1.42 -9.13 -21.87
CA ARG A 94 2.82 -8.76 -22.03
C ARG A 94 3.41 -8.45 -20.66
N LEU A 95 4.61 -8.93 -20.39
CA LEU A 95 5.29 -8.64 -19.13
C LEU A 95 5.52 -7.12 -19.03
N VAL A 96 5.18 -6.52 -17.87
CA VAL A 96 5.60 -5.16 -17.57
C VAL A 96 7.12 -5.17 -17.52
N PRO A 97 7.79 -4.39 -18.38
CA PRO A 97 9.24 -4.41 -18.48
C PRO A 97 9.82 -4.07 -17.11
N SER A 98 10.97 -4.66 -16.77
CA SER A 98 11.67 -4.51 -15.49
C SER A 98 12.96 -3.70 -15.56
N ASN A 99 13.39 -3.31 -16.74
CA ASN A 99 14.58 -2.51 -16.97
C ASN A 99 14.51 -1.81 -18.34
N LEU A 100 15.46 -0.93 -18.63
CA LEU A 100 15.52 -0.20 -19.90
C LEU A 100 15.58 -1.11 -21.13
N ARG A 101 16.27 -2.25 -21.03
CA ARG A 101 16.40 -3.20 -22.15
C ARG A 101 15.05 -3.80 -22.49
N GLU A 102 14.31 -4.26 -21.49
CA GLU A 102 12.95 -4.79 -21.63
C GLU A 102 11.97 -3.69 -22.09
N PHE A 103 12.10 -2.47 -21.56
CA PHE A 103 11.28 -1.34 -22.01
C PHE A 103 11.52 -1.00 -23.49
N ALA A 104 12.77 -1.07 -23.95
CA ALA A 104 13.10 -0.86 -25.37
C ALA A 104 12.50 -1.93 -26.30
N THR A 105 12.15 -3.12 -25.78
CA THR A 105 11.51 -4.20 -26.55
C THR A 105 10.00 -4.35 -26.26
N PHE A 106 9.44 -3.58 -25.32
CA PHE A 106 8.03 -3.60 -24.92
C PHE A 106 7.07 -3.11 -26.02
N ASP A 107 6.52 -4.04 -26.81
CA ASP A 107 5.75 -3.80 -28.03
C ASP A 107 4.36 -3.19 -27.82
N VAL A 108 3.94 -3.00 -26.57
CA VAL A 108 2.65 -2.38 -26.21
C VAL A 108 2.60 -0.90 -26.56
N LEU A 109 3.75 -0.21 -26.55
CA LEU A 109 3.86 1.22 -26.85
C LEU A 109 4.67 1.46 -28.13
N PRO A 110 4.37 2.52 -28.92
CA PRO A 110 5.13 2.85 -30.10
C PRO A 110 6.63 3.06 -29.81
N ARG A 111 7.49 2.71 -30.78
CA ARG A 111 8.94 2.80 -30.61
C ARG A 111 9.41 4.21 -30.26
N MET A 112 8.84 5.23 -30.90
CA MET A 112 9.22 6.62 -30.67
C MET A 112 8.77 7.11 -29.29
N ASP A 113 7.54 6.80 -28.90
CA ASP A 113 6.99 7.13 -27.58
C ASP A 113 7.84 6.57 -26.45
N ARG A 114 8.30 5.32 -26.56
CA ARG A 114 9.19 4.71 -25.55
C ARG A 114 10.53 5.45 -25.43
N LEU A 115 11.10 5.90 -26.55
CA LEU A 115 12.32 6.72 -26.52
C LEU A 115 12.06 8.05 -25.80
N MET A 116 10.96 8.73 -26.14
CA MET A 116 10.57 10.01 -25.56
C MET A 116 10.26 9.90 -24.05
N LEU A 117 9.56 8.84 -23.63
CA LEU A 117 9.34 8.54 -22.21
C LEU A 117 10.65 8.27 -21.46
N SER A 118 11.57 7.51 -22.05
CA SER A 118 12.89 7.24 -21.45
C SER A 118 13.67 8.54 -21.25
N GLN A 119 13.60 9.47 -22.20
CA GLN A 119 14.22 10.80 -22.08
C GLN A 119 13.55 11.64 -20.97
N ALA A 120 12.22 11.65 -20.89
CA ALA A 120 11.48 12.38 -19.85
C ALA A 120 11.84 11.89 -18.45
N VAL A 121 11.86 10.58 -18.24
CA VAL A 121 12.28 9.97 -16.97
C VAL A 121 13.73 10.31 -16.65
N THR A 122 14.64 10.20 -17.64
CA THR A 122 16.07 10.52 -17.44
C THR A 122 16.26 11.98 -17.06
N LYS A 123 15.54 12.91 -17.71
CA LYS A 123 15.55 14.33 -17.38
C LYS A 123 15.06 14.59 -15.96
N ALA A 124 13.91 14.02 -15.57
CA ALA A 124 13.38 14.17 -14.23
C ALA A 124 14.34 13.63 -13.16
N LEU A 125 14.89 12.42 -13.37
CA LEU A 125 15.87 11.82 -12.46
C LEU A 125 17.13 12.69 -12.34
N THR A 126 17.62 13.23 -13.45
CA THR A 126 18.78 14.13 -13.48
C THR A 126 18.51 15.39 -12.66
N LEU A 127 17.38 16.05 -12.90
CA LEU A 127 17.00 17.27 -12.18
C LEU A 127 16.92 17.04 -10.67
N VAL A 128 16.26 15.95 -10.24
CA VAL A 128 16.16 15.62 -8.81
C VAL A 128 17.53 15.26 -8.21
N THR A 129 18.36 14.53 -8.95
CA THR A 129 19.73 14.18 -8.52
C THR A 129 20.57 15.44 -8.26
N PHE A 130 20.37 16.48 -9.07
CA PHE A 130 21.04 17.78 -8.89
C PHE A 130 20.28 18.75 -7.97
N GLY A 131 19.36 18.25 -7.15
CA GLY A 131 18.71 19.02 -6.08
C GLY A 131 17.47 19.81 -6.49
N THR A 132 16.93 19.59 -7.69
CA THR A 132 15.66 20.22 -8.10
C THR A 132 14.49 19.55 -7.37
N ASP A 133 13.71 20.34 -6.64
CA ASP A 133 12.47 19.86 -6.03
C ASP A 133 11.38 19.70 -7.10
N MET A 134 11.02 18.45 -7.39
CA MET A 134 9.92 18.09 -8.30
C MET A 134 8.69 17.56 -7.56
N SER A 135 8.58 17.78 -6.25
CA SER A 135 7.45 17.31 -5.43
C SER A 135 6.11 17.92 -5.84
N LYS A 136 6.13 19.14 -6.41
CA LYS A 136 4.93 19.86 -6.88
C LYS A 136 4.68 19.71 -8.39
N GLU A 137 5.63 19.13 -9.13
CA GLU A 137 5.48 18.92 -10.56
C GLU A 137 4.63 17.69 -10.82
N SER A 138 3.60 17.85 -11.66
CA SER A 138 2.78 16.72 -12.11
C SER A 138 3.53 15.83 -13.08
N VAL A 139 3.15 14.56 -13.17
CA VAL A 139 3.65 13.66 -14.23
C VAL A 139 3.37 14.26 -15.60
N TYR A 140 2.16 14.77 -15.82
CA TYR A 140 1.74 15.34 -17.09
C TYR A 140 2.60 16.52 -17.55
N SER A 141 2.95 17.46 -16.65
CA SER A 141 3.77 18.63 -17.00
C SER A 141 5.19 18.26 -17.44
N CYS A 142 5.66 17.06 -17.08
CA CYS A 142 6.96 16.54 -17.47
C CYS A 142 6.93 15.64 -18.71
N LEU A 143 5.74 15.32 -19.24
CA LEU A 143 5.60 14.51 -20.44
C LEU A 143 5.81 15.32 -21.72
N PRO A 144 6.42 14.73 -22.77
CA PRO A 144 6.48 15.32 -24.10
C PRO A 144 5.09 15.52 -24.72
N HIS A 145 4.92 16.54 -25.57
CA HIS A 145 3.62 16.95 -26.14
C HIS A 145 3.14 16.17 -27.38
N HIS A 146 3.86 15.12 -27.80
CA HIS A 146 3.59 14.37 -29.04
C HIS A 146 3.65 12.85 -28.85
N LEU A 147 3.21 12.39 -27.68
CA LEU A 147 2.99 10.96 -27.45
C LEU A 147 1.65 10.53 -28.06
N SER A 148 1.54 9.27 -28.43
CA SER A 148 0.25 8.69 -28.83
C SER A 148 -0.73 8.65 -27.66
N ASP A 149 -2.03 8.62 -27.98
CA ASP A 149 -3.09 8.50 -26.99
C ASP A 149 -2.92 7.24 -26.12
N ASP A 150 -2.54 6.11 -26.73
CA ASP A 150 -2.23 4.86 -26.03
C ASP A 150 -1.15 5.07 -24.95
N THR A 151 -0.09 5.84 -25.27
CA THR A 151 0.97 6.14 -24.31
C THR A 151 0.50 7.07 -23.20
N TYR A 152 -0.32 8.09 -23.50
CA TYR A 152 -0.91 8.93 -22.47
C TYR A 152 -1.82 8.12 -21.54
N SER A 153 -2.69 7.25 -22.08
CA SER A 153 -3.55 6.36 -21.29
C SER A 153 -2.72 5.40 -20.43
N PHE A 154 -1.61 4.88 -20.96
CA PHE A 154 -0.70 4.03 -20.18
C PHE A 154 -0.08 4.79 -19.01
N VAL A 155 0.48 5.98 -19.23
CA VAL A 155 1.10 6.77 -18.15
C VAL A 155 0.07 7.24 -17.11
N ASP A 156 -1.12 7.63 -17.56
CA ASP A 156 -2.22 8.00 -16.68
C ASP A 156 -2.67 6.83 -15.81
N THR A 157 -2.81 5.64 -16.41
CA THR A 157 -3.09 4.38 -15.70
C THR A 157 -2.05 4.10 -14.61
N ILE A 158 -0.76 4.17 -14.92
CA ILE A 158 0.30 3.99 -13.92
C ILE A 158 0.24 5.06 -12.81
N SER A 159 -0.12 6.30 -13.16
CA SER A 159 -0.26 7.39 -12.19
C SER A 159 -1.38 7.10 -11.18
N TYR A 160 -2.55 6.68 -11.67
CA TYR A 160 -3.66 6.23 -10.83
C TYR A 160 -3.26 5.09 -9.90
N PHE A 161 -2.38 4.21 -10.34
CA PHE A 161 -2.01 3.05 -9.54
C PHE A 161 -1.10 3.40 -8.37
N LEU A 162 -0.31 4.45 -8.55
CA LEU A 162 0.60 4.91 -7.54
C LEU A 162 -0.09 5.86 -6.57
N SER A 163 -0.97 6.75 -7.03
CA SER A 163 -1.51 7.84 -6.19
C SER A 163 -3.03 7.78 -5.98
N GLY A 164 -3.75 6.98 -6.76
CA GLY A 164 -5.21 7.05 -6.87
C GLY A 164 -5.72 8.26 -7.68
N LYS A 165 -4.83 8.99 -8.37
CA LYS A 165 -5.14 10.21 -9.13
C LYS A 165 -4.54 10.18 -10.54
N SER A 166 -5.06 11.03 -11.42
CA SER A 166 -4.56 11.17 -12.80
C SER A 166 -3.10 11.61 -12.84
N MET A 167 -2.45 11.49 -14.00
CA MET A 167 -1.09 12.00 -14.24
C MET A 167 -0.98 13.53 -14.09
N ARG A 168 -2.11 14.26 -14.13
CA ARG A 168 -2.15 15.72 -13.94
C ARG A 168 -2.02 16.13 -12.48
N GLU A 169 -2.44 15.26 -11.56
CA GLU A 169 -2.39 15.50 -10.11
C GLU A 169 -1.27 14.70 -9.44
N THR A 170 -0.89 13.57 -10.03
CA THR A 170 0.19 12.73 -9.50
C THR A 170 1.52 13.47 -9.62
N SER A 171 2.21 13.61 -8.50
CA SER A 171 3.56 14.18 -8.46
C SER A 171 4.58 13.27 -9.14
N VAL A 172 5.54 13.85 -9.86
CA VAL A 172 6.73 13.14 -10.37
C VAL A 172 7.46 12.43 -9.23
N TYR A 173 7.47 13.02 -8.03
CA TYR A 173 8.11 12.41 -6.86
C TYR A 173 7.45 11.07 -6.47
N ARG A 174 6.14 10.93 -6.67
CA ARG A 174 5.43 9.66 -6.45
C ARG A 174 5.88 8.58 -7.44
N ILE A 175 6.19 8.96 -8.68
CA ILE A 175 6.73 8.07 -9.72
C ILE A 175 8.16 7.63 -9.35
N LEU A 176 9.03 8.58 -9.00
CA LEU A 176 10.45 8.30 -8.72
C LEU A 176 10.69 7.58 -7.39
N TYR A 177 9.92 7.92 -6.34
CA TYR A 177 10.16 7.46 -4.97
C TYR A 177 9.00 6.69 -4.34
N GLY A 178 7.85 6.56 -5.00
CA GLY A 178 6.64 6.02 -4.37
C GLY A 178 6.76 4.56 -3.90
N SER A 179 7.68 3.79 -4.46
CA SER A 179 7.99 2.41 -4.06
C SER A 179 9.18 2.30 -3.09
N SER A 180 9.85 3.42 -2.80
CA SER A 180 11.09 3.44 -2.02
C SER A 180 10.78 3.53 -0.53
N PHE A 181 11.14 2.47 0.21
CA PHE A 181 11.38 2.60 1.64
C PHE A 181 12.77 3.20 1.84
N VAL A 182 12.84 4.44 2.34
CA VAL A 182 14.10 5.03 2.78
C VAL A 182 14.45 4.41 4.13
N ARG A 183 15.44 3.52 4.15
CA ARG A 183 16.01 3.05 5.41
C ARG A 183 16.62 4.24 6.13
N ASN A 184 16.03 4.62 7.26
CA ASN A 184 16.71 5.50 8.18
C ASN A 184 17.85 4.71 8.81
N SER A 185 19.06 4.87 8.26
CA SER A 185 20.28 4.21 8.74
C SER A 185 20.53 4.46 10.23
N ALA A 186 20.14 5.63 10.74
CA ALA A 186 20.30 6.02 12.13
C ALA A 186 19.57 5.11 13.14
N ILE A 187 18.55 4.35 12.73
CA ILE A 187 17.79 3.48 13.65
C ILE A 187 18.37 2.05 13.65
N TYR A 188 19.13 1.66 12.63
CA TYR A 188 19.41 0.24 12.35
C TYR A 188 20.90 -0.11 12.24
N ASP A 189 21.78 0.82 11.88
CA ASP A 189 23.23 0.58 11.85
C ASP A 189 23.89 1.41 12.96
N GLY A 190 24.29 0.77 14.05
CA GLY A 190 25.06 1.36 15.15
C GLY A 190 26.51 1.70 14.77
N GLY A 191 26.77 2.13 13.53
CA GLY A 191 28.09 2.43 13.00
C GLY A 191 28.18 3.82 12.39
N ASN A 192 29.29 4.51 12.63
CA ASN A 192 29.61 5.82 12.05
C ASN A 192 29.47 5.79 10.54
N GLN A 193 28.52 6.55 9.99
CA GLN A 193 28.36 6.71 8.55
C GLN A 193 29.30 7.79 8.02
N THR A 194 30.00 7.50 6.92
CA THR A 194 30.85 8.45 6.22
C THR A 194 30.04 9.21 5.18
N ILE A 195 30.44 10.45 4.85
CA ILE A 195 29.82 11.28 3.78
C ILE A 195 29.75 10.52 2.44
N THR A 196 30.69 9.61 2.19
CA THR A 196 30.72 8.69 1.07
C THR A 196 29.51 7.74 1.02
N ASP A 197 28.97 7.30 2.15
CA ASP A 197 27.84 6.38 2.22
C ASP A 197 26.51 7.08 1.87
N GLN A 198 26.38 8.37 2.21
CA GLN A 198 25.26 9.20 1.78
C GLN A 198 25.30 9.45 0.26
N LEU A 199 26.49 9.77 -0.27
CA LEU A 199 26.69 9.95 -1.71
C LEU A 199 26.49 8.64 -2.50
N VAL A 200 26.94 7.49 -1.97
CA VAL A 200 26.71 6.18 -2.60
C VAL A 200 25.24 5.76 -2.49
N GLY A 201 24.52 6.12 -1.42
CA GLY A 201 23.05 5.96 -1.31
C GLY A 201 22.28 6.78 -2.37
N GLN A 202 22.77 7.98 -2.69
CA GLN A 202 22.24 8.81 -3.77
C GLN A 202 22.68 8.32 -5.16
N ILE A 203 23.90 7.80 -5.32
CA ILE A 203 24.39 7.27 -6.62
C ILE A 203 23.81 5.89 -6.93
N THR A 204 23.51 5.06 -5.93
CA THR A 204 22.72 3.83 -6.12
C THR A 204 21.28 4.14 -6.55
N SER A 205 20.78 5.36 -6.33
CA SER A 205 19.51 5.82 -6.93
C SER A 205 19.60 6.06 -8.45
N ILE A 206 20.81 6.22 -9.03
CA ILE A 206 21.04 6.39 -10.47
C ILE A 206 20.88 5.06 -11.24
N THR A 207 20.98 3.90 -10.55
CA THR A 207 20.45 2.62 -11.08
C THR A 207 18.91 2.57 -11.14
N GLY A 208 18.24 3.67 -10.74
CA GLY A 208 16.80 3.85 -10.63
C GLY A 208 16.00 3.88 -11.93
N LEU A 209 16.66 3.91 -13.11
CA LEU A 209 15.97 3.56 -14.37
C LEU A 209 15.49 2.10 -14.37
N GLY A 210 16.10 1.24 -13.55
CA GLY A 210 15.52 -0.03 -13.16
C GLY A 210 14.28 0.18 -12.28
N ARG A 211 14.37 0.93 -11.17
CA ARG A 211 13.33 1.00 -10.12
C ARG A 211 11.93 1.46 -10.57
N LEU A 212 11.84 2.27 -11.61
CA LEU A 212 10.56 2.70 -12.22
C LEU A 212 9.85 1.61 -13.01
N VAL A 213 10.59 0.58 -13.35
CA VAL A 213 10.24 -0.42 -14.34
C VAL A 213 10.29 -1.81 -13.64
N THR A 214 11.07 -1.99 -12.58
CA THR A 214 11.38 -3.29 -11.96
C THR A 214 10.20 -4.09 -11.40
N ASN A 215 9.86 -5.14 -12.13
CA ASN A 215 9.17 -6.35 -11.64
C ASN A 215 10.05 -7.17 -10.64
N LYS A 216 11.38 -6.95 -10.58
CA LYS A 216 12.32 -7.82 -9.84
C LYS A 216 13.27 -7.17 -8.80
N THR A 217 13.15 -5.88 -8.48
CA THR A 217 14.05 -5.23 -7.48
C THR A 217 13.35 -4.59 -6.27
N ALA A 218 12.03 -4.77 -6.11
CA ALA A 218 11.41 -4.58 -4.81
C ALA A 218 11.60 -5.87 -3.99
N TYR A 219 12.75 -6.00 -3.33
CA TYR A 219 13.06 -6.96 -2.26
C TYR A 219 11.86 -7.82 -1.80
N ALA A 220 11.71 -9.04 -2.35
CA ALA A 220 10.65 -10.02 -2.07
C ALA A 220 9.23 -9.42 -1.99
N GLN A 221 8.59 -9.23 -3.14
CA GLN A 221 7.12 -9.15 -3.19
C GLN A 221 6.56 -10.56 -3.02
N ALA A 222 5.61 -10.70 -2.12
CA ALA A 222 5.01 -11.99 -1.86
C ALA A 222 3.54 -11.84 -1.47
N TYR A 223 2.83 -12.96 -1.56
CA TYR A 223 1.47 -13.11 -1.10
C TYR A 223 1.43 -14.08 0.09
N PRO A 224 0.68 -13.80 1.18
CA PRO A 224 0.53 -14.76 2.26
C PRO A 224 -0.19 -16.01 1.78
N SER A 225 0.40 -17.18 1.95
CA SER A 225 -0.24 -18.45 1.59
C SER A 225 -1.49 -18.64 2.45
N GLY A 226 -2.66 -18.70 1.81
CA GLY A 226 -3.97 -18.73 2.47
C GLY A 226 -4.65 -17.36 2.60
N GLY A 227 -4.06 -16.30 2.04
CA GLY A 227 -4.64 -14.95 1.97
C GLY A 227 -4.33 -14.07 3.17
N LEU A 228 -4.76 -12.81 3.10
CA LEU A 228 -4.42 -11.77 4.11
C LEU A 228 -4.81 -12.15 5.53
N LYS A 229 -5.86 -12.95 5.70
CA LYS A 229 -6.29 -13.45 7.00
C LYS A 229 -5.19 -14.24 7.73
N THR A 230 -4.27 -14.87 7.00
CA THR A 230 -3.15 -15.59 7.62
C THR A 230 -2.12 -14.65 8.25
N LEU A 231 -1.85 -13.51 7.61
CA LEU A 231 -1.02 -12.46 8.19
C LEU A 231 -1.70 -11.84 9.41
N LEU A 232 -2.99 -11.51 9.31
CA LEU A 232 -3.78 -11.02 10.44
C LEU A 232 -3.77 -12.02 11.60
N GLY A 233 -4.05 -13.30 11.32
CA GLY A 233 -4.03 -14.36 12.31
C GLY A 233 -2.67 -14.52 12.99
N SER A 234 -1.57 -14.34 12.26
CA SER A 234 -0.22 -14.38 12.82
C SER A 234 0.03 -13.22 13.79
N VAL A 235 -0.45 -12.00 13.47
CA VAL A 235 -0.38 -10.86 14.39
C VAL A 235 -1.22 -11.12 15.64
N LEU A 236 -2.48 -11.53 15.48
CA LEU A 236 -3.40 -11.77 16.60
C LEU A 236 -2.90 -12.88 17.52
N HIS A 237 -2.36 -13.96 16.95
CA HIS A 237 -1.78 -15.06 17.73
C HIS A 237 -0.55 -14.61 18.54
N SER A 238 0.18 -13.62 18.04
CA SER A 238 1.39 -13.11 18.70
C SER A 238 1.09 -12.07 19.79
N LEU A 239 -0.16 -11.61 19.92
CA LEU A 239 -0.53 -10.61 20.92
C LEU A 239 -0.36 -11.22 22.33
N PRO A 240 0.40 -10.56 23.22
CA PRO A 240 0.56 -11.03 24.59
C PRO A 240 -0.67 -10.69 25.45
N ASP A 241 -0.81 -11.36 26.60
CA ASP A 241 -1.99 -11.26 27.49
C ASP A 241 -2.28 -9.85 28.04
N ASN A 242 -1.28 -8.96 28.03
CA ASN A 242 -1.42 -7.55 28.41
C ASN A 242 -1.98 -6.66 27.29
N VAL A 243 -2.37 -7.22 26.15
CA VAL A 243 -3.11 -6.53 25.08
C VAL A 243 -4.55 -7.00 25.08
N GLU A 244 -5.45 -6.12 25.47
CA GLU A 244 -6.89 -6.33 25.39
C GLU A 244 -7.42 -5.77 24.06
N VAL A 245 -8.27 -6.52 23.37
CA VAL A 245 -8.89 -6.09 22.11
C VAL A 245 -10.41 -6.14 22.27
N ARG A 246 -11.09 -5.02 21.99
CA ARG A 246 -12.56 -4.92 21.99
C ARG A 246 -13.05 -4.49 20.60
N THR A 247 -13.86 -5.36 19.98
CA THR A 247 -14.66 -5.04 18.79
C THR A 247 -15.95 -4.34 19.20
N ASP A 248 -16.76 -3.91 18.22
CA ASP A 248 -18.06 -3.27 18.45
C ASP A 248 -17.98 -2.04 19.36
N THR A 249 -16.80 -1.42 19.44
CA THR A 249 -16.48 -0.36 20.39
C THR A 249 -15.99 0.86 19.62
N GLN A 250 -16.95 1.71 19.23
CA GLN A 250 -16.64 2.94 18.52
C GLN A 250 -16.12 4.02 19.47
N VAL A 251 -14.88 4.48 19.23
CA VAL A 251 -14.35 5.68 19.88
C VAL A 251 -14.99 6.92 19.25
N ARG A 252 -15.56 7.78 20.11
CA ARG A 252 -16.23 9.03 19.72
C ARG A 252 -15.32 10.23 19.82
N SER A 253 -14.51 10.30 20.87
CA SER A 253 -13.52 11.36 21.04
C SER A 253 -12.29 10.86 21.79
N ILE A 254 -11.18 11.55 21.54
CA ILE A 254 -9.96 11.48 22.34
C ILE A 254 -10.07 12.58 23.39
N LEU A 255 -9.98 12.18 24.65
CA LEU A 255 -10.07 13.09 25.79
C LEU A 255 -8.72 13.75 25.99
N THR A 256 -8.74 15.04 26.30
CA THR A 256 -7.53 15.82 26.55
C THR A 256 -7.64 16.61 27.84
N ASP A 257 -6.54 16.70 28.58
CA ASP A 257 -6.37 17.56 29.75
C ASP A 257 -5.05 18.33 29.61
N ASP A 258 -5.11 19.65 29.76
CA ASP A 258 -3.97 20.58 29.59
C ASP A 258 -3.13 20.30 28.31
N GLY A 259 -3.81 20.07 27.19
CA GLY A 259 -3.18 19.80 25.89
C GLY A 259 -2.56 18.41 25.74
N LYS A 260 -2.73 17.51 26.71
CA LYS A 260 -2.26 16.11 26.66
C LYS A 260 -3.43 15.15 26.55
N ALA A 261 -3.22 14.00 25.91
CA ALA A 261 -4.23 12.95 25.92
C ALA A 261 -4.42 12.40 27.34
N SER A 262 -5.68 12.23 27.76
CA SER A 262 -6.05 11.64 29.05
C SER A 262 -6.84 10.34 28.91
N GLY A 263 -7.33 10.05 27.70
CA GLY A 263 -8.05 8.81 27.40
C GLY A 263 -8.88 8.91 26.14
N VAL A 264 -9.89 8.06 26.04
CA VAL A 264 -10.88 8.08 24.96
C VAL A 264 -12.28 7.87 25.52
N SER A 265 -13.28 8.42 24.83
CA SER A 265 -14.69 8.15 25.10
C SER A 265 -15.29 7.23 24.02
N THR A 266 -16.23 6.38 24.44
CA THR A 266 -17.05 5.55 23.56
C THR A 266 -18.53 5.79 23.86
N ASP A 267 -19.43 5.08 23.18
CA ASP A 267 -20.87 5.18 23.47
C ASP A 267 -21.26 4.64 24.85
N GLY A 268 -20.50 3.67 25.39
CA GLY A 268 -20.83 2.99 26.64
C GLY A 268 -20.04 3.50 27.85
N GLU A 269 -18.71 3.66 27.68
CA GLU A 269 -17.81 4.04 28.76
C GLU A 269 -16.60 4.85 28.24
N SER A 270 -15.81 5.36 29.18
CA SER A 270 -14.54 6.03 28.89
C SER A 270 -13.38 5.22 29.43
N TYR A 271 -12.23 5.32 28.77
CA TYR A 271 -11.02 4.61 29.15
C TYR A 271 -9.85 5.56 29.28
N ASP A 272 -9.16 5.50 30.41
CA ASP A 272 -8.03 6.39 30.71
C ASP A 272 -6.70 5.83 30.20
N ALA A 273 -5.94 6.67 29.50
CA ALA A 273 -4.54 6.45 29.13
C ALA A 273 -3.86 7.78 28.76
N GLU A 274 -2.59 7.92 29.12
CA GLU A 274 -1.78 9.11 28.78
C GLU A 274 -1.32 9.11 27.32
N ILE A 275 -1.37 7.95 26.65
CA ILE A 275 -0.95 7.78 25.26
C ILE A 275 -2.09 7.16 24.46
N VAL A 276 -2.47 7.84 23.36
CA VAL A 276 -3.44 7.35 22.40
C VAL A 276 -2.79 7.21 21.03
N VAL A 277 -2.85 6.02 20.45
CA VAL A 277 -2.40 5.72 19.08
C VAL A 277 -3.62 5.66 18.17
N HIS A 278 -3.79 6.64 17.30
CA HIS A 278 -4.87 6.64 16.32
C HIS A 278 -4.43 5.96 15.01
N SER A 279 -5.08 4.86 14.64
CA SER A 279 -4.83 4.12 13.39
C SER A 279 -5.97 4.22 12.36
N GLY A 280 -7.00 5.03 12.65
CA GLY A 280 -8.08 5.35 11.71
C GLY A 280 -7.61 6.27 10.58
N PHE A 281 -8.55 6.72 9.73
CA PHE A 281 -8.21 7.66 8.66
C PHE A 281 -7.75 8.99 9.25
N ALA A 282 -6.61 9.50 8.78
CA ALA A 282 -6.06 10.78 9.25
C ALA A 282 -7.06 11.94 9.10
N LYS A 283 -7.92 11.91 8.08
CA LYS A 283 -8.99 12.91 7.87
C LYS A 283 -10.06 12.95 8.97
N ASP A 284 -10.30 11.84 9.64
CA ASP A 284 -11.32 11.75 10.68
C ASP A 284 -10.78 12.27 12.02
N PHE A 285 -9.45 12.23 12.19
CA PHE A 285 -8.75 12.59 13.42
C PHE A 285 -9.09 14.00 13.95
N PRO A 286 -9.15 15.07 13.13
CA PRO A 286 -9.57 16.39 13.60
C PRO A 286 -10.95 16.45 14.25
N GLY A 287 -11.87 15.55 13.87
CA GLY A 287 -13.22 15.47 14.45
C GLY A 287 -13.25 14.74 15.79
N MET A 288 -12.17 14.07 16.18
CA MET A 288 -12.07 13.31 17.43
C MET A 288 -11.47 14.11 18.58
N ILE A 289 -10.86 15.27 18.31
CA ILE A 289 -10.19 16.11 19.31
C ILE A 289 -10.77 17.53 19.26
N ALA A 290 -11.32 18.00 20.38
CA ALA A 290 -11.93 19.32 20.47
C ALA A 290 -10.91 20.44 20.19
N ASP A 291 -9.73 20.39 20.81
CA ASP A 291 -8.79 21.52 20.87
C ASP A 291 -7.55 21.39 19.97
N LEU A 292 -7.70 20.75 18.80
CA LEU A 292 -6.62 20.63 17.82
C LEU A 292 -6.25 21.99 17.18
N PRO A 293 -4.95 22.31 16.96
CA PRO A 293 -4.55 23.55 16.29
C PRO A 293 -5.19 23.73 14.90
N ALA A 294 -5.66 24.94 14.60
CA ALA A 294 -6.43 25.21 13.36
C ALA A 294 -5.60 25.01 12.08
N ASP A 295 -4.31 25.33 12.13
CA ASP A 295 -3.34 25.10 11.06
C ASP A 295 -3.14 23.61 10.79
N TYR A 296 -3.07 22.78 11.84
CA TYR A 296 -2.99 21.33 11.72
C TYR A 296 -4.28 20.74 11.12
N ARG A 297 -5.47 21.21 11.56
CA ARG A 297 -6.75 20.81 10.94
C ARG A 297 -6.78 21.15 9.45
N ALA A 298 -6.34 22.36 9.08
CA ALA A 298 -6.25 22.78 7.69
C ALA A 298 -5.28 21.90 6.89
N LEU A 299 -4.13 21.53 7.47
CA LEU A 299 -3.15 20.66 6.84
C LEU A 299 -3.72 19.25 6.56
N ILE A 300 -4.33 18.62 7.57
CA ILE A 300 -4.93 17.29 7.44
C ILE A 300 -6.12 17.30 6.49
N GLY A 301 -6.90 18.38 6.46
CA GLY A 301 -8.01 18.56 5.53
C GLY A 301 -7.61 18.54 4.06
N ARG A 302 -6.33 18.81 3.74
CA ARG A 302 -5.78 18.79 2.36
C ARG A 302 -5.42 17.39 1.85
N ILE A 303 -5.48 16.36 2.68
CA ILE A 303 -5.26 15.00 2.21
C ILE A 303 -6.32 14.71 1.14
N ASP A 304 -5.98 14.09 0.03
CA ASP A 304 -6.98 13.60 -0.92
C ASP A 304 -7.18 12.11 -0.69
N GLN A 305 -8.44 11.66 -0.73
CA GLN A 305 -8.79 10.24 -0.61
C GLN A 305 -9.35 9.78 -1.94
N ALA A 306 -8.62 8.87 -2.60
CA ALA A 306 -9.13 8.18 -3.77
C ALA A 306 -10.03 7.02 -3.33
N LYS A 307 -11.15 6.84 -4.04
CA LYS A 307 -12.02 5.69 -3.87
C LYS A 307 -11.65 4.61 -4.87
N SER A 308 -11.77 3.36 -4.43
CA SER A 308 -11.58 2.21 -5.30
C SER A 308 -12.72 1.22 -5.09
N LEU A 309 -13.02 0.48 -6.15
CA LEU A 309 -14.00 -0.60 -6.15
C LEU A 309 -13.26 -1.89 -6.52
N CYS A 310 -13.38 -2.91 -5.68
CA CYS A 310 -12.90 -4.26 -6.01
C CYS A 310 -14.10 -5.18 -6.26
N ILE A 311 -14.10 -5.86 -7.41
CA ILE A 311 -15.11 -6.85 -7.79
C ILE A 311 -14.43 -8.22 -7.82
N TRP A 312 -14.99 -9.19 -7.11
CA TRP A 312 -14.48 -10.55 -7.08
C TRP A 312 -15.39 -11.48 -7.89
N LEU A 313 -14.81 -12.20 -8.85
CA LEU A 313 -15.51 -13.20 -9.66
C LEU A 313 -15.10 -14.60 -9.22
N GLY A 314 -16.05 -15.32 -8.60
CA GLY A 314 -15.93 -16.75 -8.29
C GLY A 314 -16.34 -17.58 -9.50
N LEU A 315 -15.36 -18.13 -10.22
CA LEU A 315 -15.55 -18.89 -11.45
C LEU A 315 -15.71 -20.40 -11.15
N SER A 316 -16.61 -21.07 -11.87
CA SER A 316 -16.87 -22.51 -11.72
C SER A 316 -15.74 -23.40 -12.23
N GLN A 317 -14.84 -22.84 -13.05
CA GLN A 317 -13.67 -23.49 -13.60
C GLN A 317 -12.51 -22.49 -13.74
N GLN A 318 -11.29 -23.00 -13.88
CA GLN A 318 -10.14 -22.18 -14.23
C GLN A 318 -10.24 -21.71 -15.69
N MET A 319 -10.00 -20.41 -15.91
CA MET A 319 -9.94 -19.80 -17.23
C MET A 319 -8.48 -19.65 -17.68
N LYS A 320 -8.20 -20.02 -18.93
CA LYS A 320 -6.84 -19.92 -19.51
C LYS A 320 -6.36 -18.47 -19.56
N GLU A 321 -7.29 -17.53 -19.71
CA GLU A 321 -7.04 -16.10 -19.73
C GLU A 321 -6.42 -15.61 -18.41
N PHE A 322 -6.72 -16.29 -17.29
CA PHE A 322 -6.24 -15.95 -15.95
C PHE A 322 -5.29 -17.02 -15.38
N ASP A 323 -4.69 -17.85 -16.23
CA ASP A 323 -3.72 -18.88 -15.83
C ASP A 323 -2.30 -18.31 -15.70
N TYR A 324 -2.13 -17.42 -14.71
CA TYR A 324 -0.84 -16.81 -14.36
C TYR A 324 -0.80 -16.43 -12.88
N THR A 325 0.40 -16.21 -12.34
CA THR A 325 0.62 -15.69 -10.99
C THR A 325 1.10 -14.24 -11.09
N GLY A 326 0.47 -13.34 -10.33
CA GLY A 326 0.73 -11.91 -10.39
C GLY A 326 -0.55 -11.09 -10.58
N SER A 327 -0.39 -9.92 -11.19
CA SER A 327 -1.50 -9.04 -11.55
C SER A 327 -1.31 -8.52 -12.96
N GLU A 328 -2.43 -8.20 -13.59
CA GLU A 328 -2.43 -7.55 -14.90
C GLU A 328 -3.11 -6.21 -14.88
N VAL A 329 -2.76 -5.42 -15.88
CA VAL A 329 -3.21 -4.05 -16.06
C VAL A 329 -3.91 -3.92 -17.40
N TRP A 330 -5.11 -3.36 -17.36
CA TRP A 330 -5.81 -2.86 -18.53
C TRP A 330 -5.73 -1.34 -18.50
N PHE A 331 -5.18 -0.74 -19.56
CA PHE A 331 -4.93 0.71 -19.62
C PHE A 331 -5.71 1.41 -20.74
N LYS A 332 -6.33 0.65 -21.66
CA LYS A 332 -7.14 1.19 -22.74
C LYS A 332 -8.58 1.40 -22.26
N GLU A 333 -9.19 2.50 -22.69
CA GLU A 333 -10.55 2.94 -22.35
C GLU A 333 -10.73 3.29 -20.86
N LYS A 334 -10.61 2.30 -19.96
CA LYS A 334 -10.73 2.48 -18.51
C LYS A 334 -9.67 1.65 -17.79
N ALA A 335 -8.90 2.31 -16.93
CA ALA A 335 -7.86 1.68 -16.14
C ALA A 335 -8.43 0.74 -15.07
N TYR A 336 -8.01 -0.53 -15.07
CA TYR A 336 -8.30 -1.47 -13.99
C TYR A 336 -7.28 -2.62 -13.92
N TRP A 337 -7.25 -3.31 -12.79
CA TRP A 337 -6.30 -4.38 -12.51
C TRP A 337 -7.06 -5.68 -12.39
N ALA A 338 -6.48 -6.80 -12.81
CA ALA A 338 -7.01 -8.11 -12.50
C ALA A 338 -5.96 -8.99 -11.78
N MET A 339 -6.42 -9.71 -10.76
CA MET A 339 -5.57 -10.50 -9.85
C MET A 339 -6.22 -11.86 -9.57
N PRO A 340 -5.75 -12.96 -10.20
CA PRO A 340 -6.28 -14.30 -9.96
C PRO A 340 -5.70 -14.90 -8.66
N ILE A 341 -6.14 -14.40 -7.51
CA ILE A 341 -5.48 -14.72 -6.23
C ILE A 341 -5.56 -16.20 -5.86
N SER A 342 -6.54 -16.95 -6.39
CA SER A 342 -6.63 -18.39 -6.16
C SER A 342 -5.44 -19.17 -6.75
N ASN A 343 -4.67 -18.56 -7.65
CA ASN A 343 -3.50 -19.19 -8.25
C ASN A 343 -2.28 -19.20 -7.32
N TYR A 344 -2.28 -18.38 -6.25
CA TYR A 344 -1.17 -18.33 -5.29
C TYR A 344 -1.15 -19.50 -4.32
N SER A 345 -2.31 -19.96 -3.85
CA SER A 345 -2.40 -20.94 -2.78
C SER A 345 -3.65 -21.80 -2.88
N GLN A 346 -3.45 -23.11 -2.66
CA GLN A 346 -4.54 -24.07 -2.56
C GLN A 346 -5.37 -23.74 -1.31
N GLY A 347 -6.68 -23.57 -1.50
CA GLY A 347 -7.62 -23.29 -0.40
C GLY A 347 -8.31 -21.93 -0.49
N ILE A 348 -7.82 -21.00 -1.33
CA ILE A 348 -8.50 -19.72 -1.57
C ILE A 348 -9.80 -19.92 -2.37
N ALA A 349 -9.77 -20.82 -3.35
CA ALA A 349 -10.95 -21.25 -4.10
C ALA A 349 -11.19 -22.76 -3.91
N PRO A 350 -12.45 -23.22 -4.05
CA PRO A 350 -12.75 -24.65 -4.07
C PRO A 350 -12.00 -25.39 -5.18
N LYS A 351 -11.78 -26.69 -4.99
CA LYS A 351 -11.08 -27.52 -5.97
C LYS A 351 -11.73 -27.42 -7.36
N GLY A 352 -10.93 -27.08 -8.36
CA GLY A 352 -11.37 -26.92 -9.75
C GLY A 352 -11.98 -25.54 -10.09
N LYS A 353 -12.26 -24.70 -9.09
CA LYS A 353 -12.77 -23.33 -9.27
C LYS A 353 -11.63 -22.30 -9.27
N GLN A 354 -11.94 -21.07 -9.64
CA GLN A 354 -10.98 -19.95 -9.67
C GLN A 354 -11.61 -18.69 -9.08
N LEU A 355 -10.80 -17.85 -8.44
CA LEU A 355 -11.20 -16.54 -7.93
C LEU A 355 -10.33 -15.46 -8.56
N VAL A 356 -10.96 -14.49 -9.21
CA VAL A 356 -10.28 -13.37 -9.87
C VAL A 356 -10.85 -12.05 -9.35
N GLY A 357 -9.99 -11.20 -8.83
CA GLY A 357 -10.33 -9.85 -8.37
C GLY A 357 -10.09 -8.83 -9.47
N PHE A 358 -10.96 -7.83 -9.56
CA PHE A 358 -10.86 -6.70 -10.48
C PHE A 358 -10.93 -5.40 -9.70
N MET A 359 -9.88 -4.59 -9.75
CA MET A 359 -9.80 -3.33 -9.02
C MET A 359 -9.93 -2.14 -9.97
N PHE A 360 -10.87 -1.26 -9.67
CA PHE A 360 -11.18 -0.06 -10.42
C PHE A 360 -10.92 1.17 -9.54
N VAL A 361 -10.37 2.22 -10.13
CA VAL A 361 -10.45 3.55 -9.51
C VAL A 361 -11.85 4.11 -9.75
N VAL A 362 -12.46 4.63 -8.70
CA VAL A 362 -13.73 5.34 -8.78
C VAL A 362 -13.39 6.82 -8.82
N GLU A 363 -13.51 7.43 -10.00
CA GLU A 363 -13.36 8.88 -10.12
C GLU A 363 -14.45 9.58 -9.29
N ASP A 364 -14.07 10.67 -8.62
CA ASP A 364 -15.02 11.55 -7.95
C ASP A 364 -15.77 12.39 -8.99
N SER A 365 -16.63 11.76 -9.79
CA SER A 365 -17.46 12.43 -10.81
C SER A 365 -18.93 12.03 -10.70
N VAL A 366 -19.51 12.27 -9.52
CA VAL A 366 -20.87 12.85 -9.42
C VAL A 366 -20.86 13.81 -8.23
N LYS A 367 -20.45 15.07 -8.44
CA LYS A 367 -21.13 16.14 -7.73
C LYS A 367 -22.55 16.10 -8.29
N SER A 368 -23.50 15.62 -7.50
CA SER A 368 -24.92 15.76 -7.82
C SER A 368 -25.17 17.25 -8.04
N GLU A 369 -25.59 17.62 -9.25
CA GLU A 369 -26.21 18.91 -9.50
C GLU A 369 -27.43 19.12 -8.59
#